data_AF-A0A7J6QV07-F1
#
_entry.id   AF-A0A7J6QV07-F1
#
_cell.length_a   1.000
_cell.length_b   1.000
_cell.length_c   1.000
_cell.angle_alpha   90.00
_cell.angle_beta   90.00
_cell.angle_gamma   90.00
#
_symmetry.space_group_name_H-M   'P 1'
#
loop_
_entity.id
_entity.type
_entity.pdbx_description
1 polymer ?
#
loop_
_entity_poly.entity_id
_entity_poly.type
_entity_poly.pdbx_seq_one_letter_code
_entity_poly.pdbx_strand_id
1 'polypeptide(L)'
;MIFAIIWCSFLQKYEYFTCRQEEIVFKPFVYPHCTPDEIYTVYRTYTIPPFGIEMQLTDMQIHALVLGVFASLVAPFGGFLASGFKRAFKIKDFGDSIPGHGGLTDRFDCQVVMGMFTYVYLSNFVVADSATAFTNLLEKVMQLSDTEQLQLFELLGDGLKSRGVVQG
;
A
#
# COMPACT_ATOMS: atom_id res chain seq x y z
N MET A 1 8.60 -3.85 15.67
CA MET A 1 7.14 -4.00 15.84
C MET A 1 6.59 -3.00 16.84
N ILE A 2 7.00 -3.02 18.11
CA ILE A 2 6.60 -2.01 19.12
C ILE A 2 6.90 -0.59 18.64
N PHE A 3 8.08 -0.37 18.05
CA PHE A 3 8.45 0.92 17.46
C PHE A 3 7.44 1.41 16.40
N ALA A 4 6.94 0.52 15.54
CA ALA A 4 5.97 0.88 14.51
C ALA A 4 4.64 1.32 15.13
N ILE A 5 4.16 0.62 16.16
CA ILE A 5 2.93 0.99 16.88
C ILE A 5 3.11 2.36 17.56
N ILE A 6 4.18 2.55 18.34
CA ILE A 6 4.43 3.80 19.07
C ILE A 6 4.55 4.98 18.09
N TRP A 7 5.33 4.81 17.03
CA TRP A 7 5.57 5.88 16.07
C TRP A 7 4.31 6.20 15.26
N CYS A 8 3.53 5.18 14.86
CA CYS A 8 2.24 5.38 14.21
C CYS A 8 1.26 6.12 15.13
N SER A 9 1.18 5.76 16.42
CA SER A 9 0.37 6.48 17.42
C SER A 9 0.75 7.95 17.56
N PHE A 10 2.03 8.27 17.38
CA PHE A 10 2.54 9.63 17.47
C PHE A 10 2.25 10.42 16.18
N LEU A 11 2.58 9.84 15.02
CA LEU A 11 2.43 10.50 13.72
C LEU A 11 0.97 10.75 13.34
N GLN A 12 0.04 9.83 13.69
CA GLN A 12 -1.38 9.98 13.37
C GLN A 12 -2.06 11.18 14.09
N LYS A 13 -1.36 11.86 15.01
CA LYS A 13 -1.83 13.09 15.66
C LYS A 13 -1.61 14.34 14.81
N TYR A 14 -0.77 14.25 13.78
CA TYR A 14 -0.41 15.38 12.94
C TYR A 14 -1.16 15.27 11.61
N GLU A 15 -1.98 16.28 11.33
CA GLU A 15 -2.81 16.36 10.11
C GLU A 15 -1.98 16.24 8.83
N TYR A 16 -0.72 16.68 8.88
CA TYR A 16 0.23 16.52 7.78
C TYR A 16 0.39 15.07 7.30
N PHE A 17 0.31 14.08 8.19
CA PHE A 17 0.47 12.66 7.85
C PHE A 17 -0.86 11.93 7.62
N THR A 18 -1.98 12.50 8.05
CA THR A 18 -3.31 11.88 7.89
C THR A 18 -4.07 12.43 6.70
N CYS A 19 -3.80 13.67 6.28
CA CYS A 19 -4.47 14.27 5.13
C CYS A 19 -3.99 13.68 3.80
N ARG A 20 -4.95 13.23 3.00
CA ARG A 20 -4.73 12.73 1.64
C ARG A 20 -4.10 13.83 0.78
N GLN A 21 -3.03 13.50 0.08
CA GLN A 21 -2.38 14.36 -0.91
C GLN A 21 -2.84 13.95 -2.31
N GLU A 22 -3.53 14.85 -3.01
CA GLU A 22 -3.97 14.63 -4.41
C GLU A 22 -2.92 15.07 -5.43
N GLU A 23 -2.10 16.06 -5.07
CA GLU A 23 -1.01 16.55 -5.91
C GLU A 23 0.31 16.50 -5.13
N ILE A 24 1.37 15.96 -5.75
CA ILE A 24 2.72 15.94 -5.17
C ILE A 24 3.38 17.31 -5.37
N VAL A 25 2.81 18.34 -4.76
CA VAL A 25 3.35 19.71 -4.81
C VAL A 25 3.96 20.03 -3.45
N PHE A 26 5.28 20.19 -3.43
CA PHE A 26 5.99 20.62 -2.22
C PHE A 26 5.70 22.10 -1.96
N LYS A 27 4.69 22.38 -1.12
CA LYS A 27 4.38 23.73 -0.62
C LYS A 27 4.97 23.88 0.78
N PRO A 28 6.22 24.37 0.92
CA PRO A 28 6.81 24.57 2.23
C PRO A 28 5.97 25.56 3.04
N PHE A 29 5.77 25.26 4.32
CA PHE A 29 5.02 26.07 5.30
C PHE A 29 3.50 26.19 5.10
N VAL A 30 2.90 25.42 4.19
CA VAL A 30 1.43 25.28 4.07
C VAL A 30 1.01 23.95 4.66
N TYR A 31 0.35 23.98 5.81
CA TYR A 31 -0.15 22.76 6.46
C TYR A 31 -1.56 22.45 5.94
N PRO A 32 -1.79 21.23 5.42
CA PRO A 32 -3.13 20.83 5.03
C PRO A 32 -3.98 20.63 6.29
N HIS A 33 -5.19 21.19 6.27
CA HIS A 33 -6.21 20.93 7.27
C HIS A 33 -7.28 20.05 6.64
N CYS A 34 -7.55 18.91 7.25
CA CYS A 34 -8.60 17.98 6.83
C CYS A 34 -9.17 17.26 8.06
N THR A 35 -10.34 16.66 7.90
CA THR A 35 -10.84 15.69 8.88
C THR A 35 -10.18 14.33 8.59
N PRO A 36 -9.50 13.71 9.57
CA PRO A 36 -8.86 12.41 9.34
C PRO A 36 -9.87 11.31 9.07
N ASP A 37 -9.56 10.43 8.11
CA ASP A 37 -10.36 9.24 7.78
C ASP A 37 -10.50 8.29 9.00
N GLU A 38 -11.53 7.44 8.97
CA GLU A 38 -11.84 6.47 10.04
C GLU A 38 -10.66 5.54 10.38
N ILE A 39 -9.80 5.25 9.41
CA ILE A 39 -8.59 4.42 9.54
C ILE A 39 -7.62 4.95 10.63
N TYR A 40 -7.65 6.25 10.92
CA TYR A 40 -6.78 6.91 11.92
C TYR A 40 -7.50 7.19 13.25
N THR A 41 -8.83 7.27 13.25
CA THR A 41 -9.61 7.76 14.39
C THR A 41 -10.34 6.66 15.16
N VAL A 42 -10.70 5.57 14.48
CA VAL A 42 -11.46 4.47 15.07
C VAL A 42 -10.51 3.43 15.66
N TYR A 43 -10.61 3.22 16.98
CA TYR A 43 -9.91 2.14 17.68
C TYR A 43 -10.76 0.88 17.68
N ARG A 44 -10.17 -0.23 17.26
CA ARG A 44 -10.78 -1.56 17.32
C ARG A 44 -9.95 -2.46 18.22
N THR A 45 -10.63 -3.39 18.88
CA THR A 45 -9.96 -4.37 19.74
C THR A 45 -9.52 -5.54 18.89
N TYR A 46 -8.21 -5.76 18.84
CA TYR A 46 -7.62 -6.89 18.13
C TYR A 46 -7.02 -7.87 19.14
N THR A 47 -7.36 -9.14 18.98
CA THR A 47 -6.75 -10.25 19.75
C THR A 47 -5.56 -10.77 18.97
N ILE A 48 -4.35 -10.69 19.52
CA ILE A 48 -3.14 -11.20 18.85
C ILE A 48 -2.99 -12.70 19.12
N PRO A 49 -3.08 -13.58 18.10
CA PRO A 49 -2.74 -14.99 18.25
C PRO A 49 -1.21 -15.17 18.25
N PRO A 50 -0.62 -16.13 18.98
CA PRO A 50 -1.25 -17.12 19.86
C PRO A 50 -1.43 -16.67 21.33
N PHE A 51 -0.95 -15.47 21.69
CA PHE A 51 -0.81 -15.05 23.10
C PHE A 51 -2.12 -14.57 23.75
N GLY A 52 -3.20 -14.40 22.99
CA GLY A 52 -4.52 -14.02 23.53
C GLY A 52 -4.56 -12.61 24.13
N ILE A 53 -3.60 -11.76 23.76
CA ILE A 53 -3.53 -10.38 24.26
C ILE A 53 -4.50 -9.54 23.44
N GLU A 54 -5.43 -8.89 24.15
CA GLU A 54 -6.33 -7.89 23.57
C GLU A 54 -5.65 -6.52 23.58
N MET A 55 -5.57 -5.88 22.42
CA MET A 55 -5.03 -4.52 22.29
C MET A 55 -5.98 -3.66 21.47
N GLN A 56 -6.20 -2.42 21.93
CA GLN A 56 -6.93 -1.42 21.18
C GLN A 56 -5.98 -0.75 20.19
N LEU A 57 -6.21 -0.96 18.90
CA LEU A 57 -5.38 -0.43 17.82
C LEU A 57 -6.27 0.21 16.75
N THR A 58 -5.76 1.24 16.10
CA THR A 58 -6.35 1.79 14.87
C THR A 58 -6.00 0.88 13.69
N ASP A 59 -6.82 0.93 12.65
CA ASP A 59 -6.57 0.15 11.42
C ASP A 59 -5.21 0.55 10.80
N MET A 60 -4.85 1.84 10.87
CA MET A 60 -3.53 2.31 10.43
C MET A 60 -2.37 1.65 11.19
N GLN A 61 -2.48 1.45 12.50
CA GLN A 61 -1.44 0.78 13.30
C GLN A 61 -1.26 -0.68 12.87
N ILE A 62 -2.33 -1.37 12.46
CA ILE A 62 -2.24 -2.72 11.91
C ILE A 62 -1.48 -2.71 10.58
N HIS A 63 -1.80 -1.79 9.67
CA HIS A 63 -1.06 -1.65 8.41
C HIS A 63 0.42 -1.30 8.65
N ALA A 64 0.71 -0.41 9.60
CA ALA A 64 2.07 -0.07 10.00
C ALA A 64 2.83 -1.29 10.58
N LEU A 65 2.15 -2.16 11.32
CA LEU A 65 2.72 -3.40 11.82
C LEU A 65 3.06 -4.37 10.68
N VAL A 66 2.15 -4.56 9.73
CA VAL A 66 2.39 -5.43 8.56
C VAL A 66 3.57 -4.93 7.73
N LEU A 67 3.60 -3.64 7.40
CA LEU A 67 4.72 -3.01 6.69
C LEU A 67 6.03 -3.12 7.50
N GLY A 68 5.95 -2.95 8.82
CA GLY A 68 7.09 -3.11 9.73
C GLY A 68 7.63 -4.55 9.76
N VAL A 69 6.76 -5.56 9.81
CA VAL A 69 7.14 -6.98 9.77
C VAL A 69 7.86 -7.26 8.45
N PHE A 70 7.26 -6.86 7.32
CA PHE A 70 7.85 -7.03 6.01
C PHE A 70 9.22 -6.32 5.90
N ALA A 71 9.31 -5.08 6.39
CA ALA A 71 10.57 -4.34 6.43
C ALA A 71 11.66 -5.06 7.22
N SER A 72 11.32 -5.67 8.35
CA SER A 72 12.29 -6.36 9.20
C SER A 72 12.73 -7.72 8.66
N LEU A 73 11.82 -8.45 8.01
CA LEU A 73 12.07 -9.81 7.58
C LEU A 73 12.53 -9.89 6.13
N VAL A 74 11.89 -9.15 5.22
CA VAL A 74 12.06 -9.31 3.77
C VAL A 74 13.02 -8.29 3.18
N ALA A 75 12.99 -7.03 3.62
CA ALA A 75 13.86 -5.98 3.08
C ALA A 75 15.36 -6.29 3.13
N PRO A 76 15.91 -6.95 4.19
CA PRO A 76 17.32 -7.33 4.21
C PRO A 76 17.72 -8.27 3.06
N PHE A 77 16.79 -9.13 2.59
CA PHE A 77 17.03 -10.04 1.46
C PHE A 77 17.17 -9.32 0.12
N GLY A 78 16.58 -8.12 -0.04
CA GLY A 78 16.78 -7.30 -1.24
C GLY A 78 18.25 -6.94 -1.46
N GLY A 79 18.95 -6.53 -0.38
CA GLY A 79 20.39 -6.25 -0.44
C GLY A 79 21.24 -7.50 -0.72
N PHE A 80 20.83 -8.67 -0.23
CA PHE A 80 21.51 -9.93 -0.54
C PHE A 80 21.39 -10.30 -2.02
N LEU A 81 20.21 -10.11 -2.62
CA LEU A 81 19.97 -10.38 -4.04
C LEU A 81 20.82 -9.46 -4.92
N ALA A 82 20.87 -8.17 -4.62
CA ALA A 82 21.72 -7.22 -5.33
C ALA A 82 23.22 -7.53 -5.17
N SER A 83 23.65 -7.94 -3.97
CA SER A 83 25.02 -8.43 -3.75
C SER A 83 25.35 -9.67 -4.60
N GLY A 84 24.40 -10.60 -4.73
CA GLY A 84 24.54 -11.80 -5.57
C GLY A 84 24.69 -11.45 -7.06
N PHE A 85 23.86 -10.54 -7.57
CA PHE A 85 23.94 -10.06 -8.96
C PHE A 85 25.30 -9.40 -9.25
N LYS A 86 25.79 -8.54 -8.36
CA LYS A 86 27.12 -7.91 -8.50
C LYS A 86 28.25 -8.93 -8.64
N ARG A 87 28.23 -9.98 -7.81
CA ARG A 87 29.22 -11.07 -7.85
C ARG A 87 29.15 -11.89 -9.14
N ALA A 88 27.94 -12.15 -9.65
CA ALA A 88 27.74 -12.90 -10.89
C ALA A 88 28.32 -12.16 -12.11
N PHE A 89 28.23 -10.83 -12.13
CA PHE A 89 28.78 -10.00 -13.22
C PHE A 89 30.24 -9.56 -13.01
N LYS A 90 30.89 -9.93 -11.89
CA LYS A 90 32.24 -9.47 -11.49
C LYS A 90 32.38 -7.94 -11.44
N ILE A 91 31.28 -7.22 -11.24
CA ILE A 91 31.25 -5.77 -11.07
C ILE A 91 31.13 -5.49 -9.57
N LYS A 92 32.05 -4.70 -9.01
CA LYS A 92 32.14 -4.50 -7.54
C LYS A 92 31.11 -3.49 -7.02
N ASP A 93 30.88 -2.43 -7.79
CA ASP A 93 29.92 -1.35 -7.53
C ASP A 93 29.28 -0.92 -8.86
N PHE A 94 27.97 -0.65 -8.89
CA PHE A 94 27.27 -0.16 -10.09
C PHE A 94 27.65 1.29 -10.47
N GLY A 95 28.47 1.97 -9.66
CA GLY A 95 29.05 3.29 -9.96
C GLY A 95 29.83 3.91 -8.81
N ASP A 96 30.84 4.73 -9.14
CA ASP A 96 31.68 5.51 -8.22
C ASP A 96 31.00 6.82 -7.78
N SER A 97 29.79 6.76 -7.22
CA SER A 97 29.08 8.01 -6.89
C SER A 97 29.79 8.81 -5.76
N ILE A 98 30.46 8.14 -4.80
CA ILE A 98 31.29 8.77 -3.76
C ILE A 98 32.41 7.81 -3.31
N PRO A 99 33.71 8.20 -3.32
CA PRO A 99 34.80 7.32 -2.94
C PRO A 99 34.69 6.93 -1.45
N GLY A 100 34.60 5.64 -1.16
CA GLY A 100 34.59 5.09 0.21
C GLY A 100 33.21 4.91 0.86
N HIS A 101 32.10 5.20 0.16
CA HIS A 101 30.75 5.13 0.74
C HIS A 101 29.79 4.09 0.11
N GLY A 102 30.28 3.30 -0.85
CA GLY A 102 29.49 2.35 -1.65
C GLY A 102 28.65 3.05 -2.72
N GLY A 103 28.20 2.32 -3.73
CA GLY A 103 27.35 2.87 -4.79
C GLY A 103 25.99 3.36 -4.27
N LEU A 104 25.47 4.46 -4.82
CA LEU A 104 24.14 4.97 -4.49
C LEU A 104 23.06 3.89 -4.72
N THR A 105 23.21 3.12 -5.80
CA THR A 105 22.34 2.00 -6.17
C THR A 105 22.24 0.97 -5.05
N ASP A 106 23.35 0.62 -4.39
CA ASP A 106 23.38 -0.35 -3.28
C ASP A 106 22.52 0.08 -2.08
N ARG A 107 22.34 1.39 -1.89
CA ARG A 107 21.49 1.94 -0.83
C ARG A 107 20.02 1.94 -1.19
N PHE A 108 19.70 1.82 -2.48
CA PHE A 108 18.34 1.76 -2.99
C PHE A 108 17.84 0.33 -3.26
N ASP A 109 18.69 -0.70 -3.25
CA ASP A 109 18.29 -2.10 -3.49
C ASP A 109 17.12 -2.54 -2.58
N CYS A 110 17.26 -2.32 -1.28
CA CYS A 110 16.20 -2.65 -0.31
C CYS A 110 15.01 -1.69 -0.41
N GLN A 111 15.24 -0.44 -0.80
CA GLN A 111 14.20 0.58 -0.93
C GLN A 111 13.29 0.30 -2.14
N VAL A 112 13.83 -0.22 -3.24
CA VAL A 112 13.04 -0.61 -4.41
C VAL A 112 12.11 -1.76 -4.06
N VAL A 113 12.62 -2.80 -3.38
CA VAL A 113 11.80 -3.94 -2.92
C VAL A 113 10.72 -3.47 -1.92
N MET A 114 11.10 -2.60 -0.97
CA MET A 114 10.15 -2.02 -0.02
C MET A 114 9.09 -1.15 -0.70
N GLY A 115 9.49 -0.32 -1.66
CA GLY A 115 8.60 0.56 -2.41
C GLY A 115 7.58 -0.22 -3.22
N MET A 116 8.04 -1.26 -3.94
CA MET A 116 7.16 -2.14 -4.72
C MET A 116 6.13 -2.86 -3.82
N PHE A 117 6.58 -3.43 -2.70
CA PHE A 117 5.67 -4.07 -1.76
C PHE A 117 4.67 -3.07 -1.15
N THR A 118 5.15 -1.91 -0.72
CA THR A 118 4.30 -0.86 -0.13
C THR A 118 3.24 -0.40 -1.12
N TYR A 119 3.60 -0.17 -2.39
CA TYR A 119 2.65 0.21 -3.43
C TYR A 119 1.54 -0.84 -3.60
N VAL A 120 1.93 -2.11 -3.84
CA VAL A 120 0.96 -3.20 -4.02
C VAL A 120 0.09 -3.36 -2.77
N TYR A 121 0.69 -3.26 -1.58
CA TYR A 121 -0.04 -3.39 -0.32
C TYR A 121 -1.06 -2.27 -0.13
N LEU A 122 -0.66 -1.01 -0.34
CA LEU A 122 -1.57 0.13 -0.21
C LEU A 122 -2.70 0.06 -1.24
N SER A 123 -2.41 -0.25 -2.50
CA SER A 123 -3.41 -0.34 -3.56
C SER A 123 -4.45 -1.44 -3.33
N ASN A 124 -4.07 -2.56 -2.72
CA ASN A 124 -4.97 -3.70 -2.53
C ASN A 124 -5.67 -3.73 -1.15
N PHE A 125 -5.03 -3.22 -0.10
CA PHE A 125 -5.52 -3.37 1.28
C PHE A 125 -5.92 -2.06 1.96
N VAL A 126 -5.44 -0.90 1.49
CA VAL A 126 -5.70 0.40 2.13
C VAL A 126 -6.60 1.28 1.27
N VAL A 127 -6.31 1.38 -0.02
CA VAL A 127 -7.05 2.21 -1.00
C VAL A 127 -8.17 1.43 -1.68
N ALA A 128 -8.47 0.21 -1.23
CA ALA A 128 -9.58 -0.59 -1.74
C ALA A 128 -10.93 -0.01 -1.26
N ASP A 129 -11.23 1.21 -1.71
CA ASP A 129 -12.53 1.81 -1.59
C ASP A 129 -13.45 1.16 -2.62
N SER A 130 -14.67 0.84 -2.21
CA SER A 130 -15.70 0.23 -3.06
C SER A 130 -15.96 1.04 -4.34
N ALA A 131 -15.80 2.37 -4.26
CA ALA A 131 -15.87 3.28 -5.39
C ALA A 131 -14.74 3.03 -6.40
N THR A 132 -13.51 2.84 -5.95
CA THR A 132 -12.34 2.56 -6.81
C THR A 132 -12.40 1.15 -7.40
N ALA A 133 -12.95 0.17 -6.67
CA ALA A 133 -13.19 -1.16 -7.18
C ALA A 133 -14.19 -1.16 -8.35
N PHE A 134 -15.27 -0.38 -8.23
CA PHE A 134 -16.24 -0.21 -9.31
C PHE A 134 -15.62 0.51 -10.52
N THR A 135 -14.86 1.59 -10.33
CA THR A 135 -14.22 2.29 -11.46
C THR A 135 -13.17 1.43 -12.16
N ASN A 136 -12.36 0.68 -11.41
CA ASN A 136 -11.38 -0.25 -11.98
C ASN A 136 -12.05 -1.41 -12.73
N LEU A 137 -13.20 -1.87 -12.24
CA LEU A 137 -14.01 -2.89 -12.93
C LEU A 137 -14.62 -2.31 -14.20
N LEU A 138 -15.19 -1.10 -14.13
CA LEU A 138 -15.77 -0.41 -15.28
C LEU A 138 -14.71 -0.16 -16.37
N GLU A 139 -13.52 0.31 -16.00
CA GLU A 139 -12.41 0.51 -16.93
C GLU A 139 -12.00 -0.80 -17.61
N LYS A 140 -11.91 -1.91 -16.85
CA LYS A 140 -11.65 -3.24 -17.43
C LYS A 140 -12.75 -3.67 -18.38
N VAL A 141 -14.03 -3.44 -18.03
CA VAL A 141 -15.18 -3.73 -18.89
C VAL A 141 -15.10 -2.95 -20.21
N MET A 142 -14.73 -1.67 -20.14
CA MET A 142 -14.57 -0.80 -21.31
C MET A 142 -13.40 -1.20 -22.21
N GLN A 143 -12.46 -2.03 -21.73
CA GLN A 143 -11.35 -2.58 -22.52
C GLN A 143 -11.69 -3.90 -23.22
N LEU A 144 -12.83 -4.54 -22.94
CA LEU A 144 -13.26 -5.76 -23.65
C LEU A 144 -13.78 -5.46 -25.06
N SER A 145 -13.82 -6.49 -25.91
CA SER A 145 -14.42 -6.38 -27.25
C SER A 145 -15.94 -6.19 -27.17
N ASP A 146 -16.52 -5.53 -28.18
CA ASP A 146 -17.96 -5.21 -28.23
C ASP A 146 -18.86 -6.43 -28.00
N THR A 147 -18.45 -7.62 -28.47
CA THR A 147 -19.19 -8.87 -28.26
C THR A 147 -19.16 -9.37 -26.82
N GLU A 148 -18.04 -9.19 -26.13
CA GLU A 148 -17.90 -9.58 -24.72
C GLU A 148 -18.61 -8.59 -23.80
N GLN A 149 -18.60 -7.29 -24.14
CA GLN A 149 -19.38 -6.27 -23.43
C GLN A 149 -20.89 -6.55 -23.51
N LEU A 150 -21.38 -6.95 -24.69
CA LEU A 150 -22.79 -7.34 -24.88
C LEU A 150 -23.16 -8.58 -24.06
N GLN A 151 -22.32 -9.62 -24.05
CA GLN A 151 -22.54 -10.81 -23.21
C GLN A 151 -22.58 -10.47 -21.72
N LEU A 152 -21.66 -9.62 -21.25
CA LEU A 152 -21.64 -9.20 -19.86
C LEU A 152 -22.90 -8.40 -19.50
N PHE A 153 -23.38 -7.53 -20.40
CA PHE A 153 -24.60 -6.77 -20.20
C PHE A 153 -25.83 -7.67 -20.09
N GLU A 154 -25.97 -8.68 -20.96
CA GLU A 154 -27.08 -9.65 -20.89
C GLU A 154 -27.05 -10.45 -19.58
N LEU A 155 -25.87 -10.96 -19.20
CA LEU A 155 -25.70 -11.71 -17.94
C LEU A 155 -26.02 -10.87 -16.69
N LEU A 156 -25.57 -9.61 -16.66
CA LEU A 156 -25.90 -8.68 -15.58
C LEU A 156 -27.39 -8.34 -15.57
N GLY A 157 -27.99 -8.09 -16.74
CA GLY A 157 -29.41 -7.79 -16.89
C GLY A 157 -30.30 -8.92 -16.37
N ASP A 158 -30.02 -10.16 -16.77
CA ASP A 158 -30.75 -11.35 -16.31
C ASP A 158 -30.56 -11.60 -14.81
N GLY A 159 -29.34 -11.41 -14.31
CA GLY A 159 -29.05 -11.48 -12.88
C GLY A 159 -29.84 -10.45 -12.06
N LEU A 160 -29.96 -9.22 -12.53
CA LEU A 160 -30.71 -8.16 -11.84
C LEU A 160 -32.23 -8.36 -11.92
N LYS A 161 -32.75 -8.87 -13.04
CA LYS A 161 -34.16 -9.26 -13.18
C LYS A 161 -34.52 -10.41 -12.26
N SER A 162 -33.68 -11.44 -12.16
CA SER A 162 -33.90 -12.59 -11.27
C SER A 162 -33.97 -12.20 -9.79
N ARG A 163 -33.31 -11.10 -9.41
CA ARG A 163 -33.31 -10.53 -8.05
C ARG A 163 -34.40 -9.49 -7.83
N GLY A 164 -35.22 -9.18 -8.84
CA GLY A 164 -36.28 -8.18 -8.75
C GLY A 164 -35.80 -6.74 -8.58
N VAL A 165 -34.52 -6.46 -8.85
CA VAL A 165 -33.93 -5.12 -8.69
C VAL A 165 -34.27 -4.22 -9.87
N VAL A 166 -34.42 -4.80 -11.06
CA VAL A 166 -34.84 -4.10 -12.28
C VAL A 166 -36.17 -4.71 -12.72
N GLN A 167 -37.23 -3.90 -12.67
CA GLN A 167 -38.51 -4.25 -13.29
C GLN A 167 -38.42 -3.89 -14.77
N GLY A 168 -38.27 -4.91 -15.60
CA GLY A 168 -38.47 -4.82 -17.05
C GLY A 168 -39.71 -5.62 -17.42
#